data_AF-A0A841VL46-F1
#
_entry.id   AF-A0A841VL46-F1
#
_cell.length_a   1.000
_cell.length_b   1.000
_cell.length_c   1.000
_cell.angle_alpha   90.00
_cell.angle_beta   90.00
_cell.angle_gamma   90.00
#
_symmetry.space_group_name_H-M   'P 1'
#
loop_
_entity.id
_entity.type
_entity.pdbx_description
1 polymer ?
#
loop_
_entity_poly.entity_id
_entity_poly.type
_entity_poly.pdbx_seq_one_letter_code
_entity_poly.pdbx_strand_id
1 'polypeptide(L)'
;MSPLTILRIEKLKTFGNVAGSDDHVTRNRETPNADPTKENVRLIGGEDSRALEEIVKEKISTLKHRPRHDAVLCTEMFLSASPEYFRPKDPSLSGQWSDSLMQQWAIASRDWLAQNYGEKCVRAELHLDESTPHIHAYIVPLNEKTGRVSHDAMFGGRGGQGRIKLSKLQDSYAAALAPLGIERGVKGSKATHTKVKEYYQAVNSEPLTAVITNNQLAPTPFESASSYVTRIQSDEQFQAINHQLADRAFMQERLERAEQRARASEKERQRLEEIVRALELKTQQLRDLPLVDVAWELGLHHEEGKWKGHGHIINIDGPKFYDFAPDQQKGGGGAIDLVMHVNQCNLRQAVVWLHERFGESGAERAAIAKTKTVAAEIIQLEPRPKFTLPVEDKAKWTAVHNYLTQKRGIPENFVELLHKRGLVYADDQQNAVFVMRNLLEEPQAIGAFLRGTRGENNTFKGYEKGTKRREGWFHFRLGGQPTSPVEKVVLLKSPIDAVSFAMLEYQLRGDVPPNRTLYMAVDNPKSLPVEQLQHIPNLQVAFDSDDSGNAAARVVKELLPQSKRLKCKADDWNQQLLDYGQQLRQQQQQQRQQEQDDELSL
;
A
#
# COMPACT_ATOMS: atom_id res chain seq x y z
N MET A 1 13.62 -22.89 -22.56
CA MET A 1 12.54 -22.00 -22.08
C MET A 1 11.24 -22.79 -22.15
N SER A 2 10.29 -22.57 -21.24
CA SER A 2 8.94 -23.14 -21.42
C SER A 2 8.30 -22.55 -22.68
N PRO A 3 7.60 -23.35 -23.50
CA PRO A 3 6.94 -22.83 -24.69
C PRO A 3 5.81 -21.86 -24.33
N LEU A 4 5.62 -20.80 -25.13
CA LEU A 4 4.66 -19.73 -24.84
C LEU A 4 3.53 -19.68 -25.85
N THR A 5 2.32 -19.34 -25.40
CA THR A 5 1.17 -19.06 -26.27
C THR A 5 1.36 -17.74 -27.01
N ILE A 6 1.06 -17.73 -28.31
CA ILE A 6 1.02 -16.52 -29.12
C ILE A 6 -0.41 -16.31 -29.61
N LEU A 7 -1.05 -15.24 -29.14
CA LEU A 7 -2.38 -14.82 -29.59
C LEU A 7 -2.37 -13.33 -29.87
N ARG A 8 -2.87 -12.92 -31.04
CA ARG A 8 -3.14 -11.50 -31.36
C ARG A 8 -4.44 -11.37 -32.14
N ILE A 9 -5.04 -10.19 -32.08
CA ILE A 9 -6.23 -9.87 -32.86
C ILE A 9 -6.02 -8.61 -33.70
N GLU A 10 -6.58 -8.61 -34.89
CA GLU A 10 -6.56 -7.49 -35.83
C GLU A 10 -8.00 -7.12 -36.26
N LYS A 11 -8.26 -5.83 -36.43
CA LYS A 11 -9.60 -5.30 -36.72
C LYS A 11 -9.78 -5.09 -38.21
N LEU A 12 -10.68 -5.84 -38.85
CA LEU A 12 -11.03 -5.69 -40.26
C LEU A 12 -12.30 -4.83 -40.37
N LYS A 13 -12.14 -3.57 -40.79
CA LYS A 13 -13.22 -2.56 -40.79
C LYS A 13 -13.96 -2.45 -42.13
N THR A 14 -13.33 -2.85 -43.22
CA THR A 14 -13.93 -2.81 -44.56
C THR A 14 -13.93 -4.21 -45.18
N PHE A 15 -14.86 -4.46 -46.11
CA PHE A 15 -14.85 -5.70 -46.87
C PHE A 15 -13.57 -5.88 -47.69
N GLY A 16 -12.96 -4.79 -48.17
CA GLY A 16 -11.63 -4.84 -48.78
C GLY A 16 -10.52 -5.28 -47.81
N ASN A 17 -10.61 -4.99 -46.51
CA ASN A 17 -9.68 -5.55 -45.52
C ASN A 17 -9.91 -7.04 -45.30
N VAL A 18 -11.17 -7.49 -45.37
CA VAL A 18 -11.53 -8.91 -45.27
C VAL A 18 -11.02 -9.68 -46.49
N ALA A 19 -11.29 -9.20 -47.71
CA ALA A 19 -10.80 -9.79 -48.95
C ALA A 19 -9.26 -9.77 -49.04
N GLY A 20 -8.61 -8.65 -48.66
CA GLY A 20 -7.15 -8.58 -48.67
C GLY A 20 -6.47 -9.52 -47.66
N SER A 21 -7.10 -9.79 -46.51
CA SER A 21 -6.64 -10.81 -45.56
C SER A 21 -6.89 -12.23 -46.11
N ASP A 22 -8.06 -12.45 -46.73
CA ASP A 22 -8.43 -13.70 -47.40
C ASP A 22 -7.47 -14.07 -48.54
N ASP A 23 -7.11 -13.12 -49.41
CA ASP A 23 -6.18 -13.32 -50.53
C ASP A 23 -4.77 -13.69 -50.05
N HIS A 24 -4.34 -13.19 -48.89
CA HIS A 24 -3.05 -13.56 -48.29
C HIS A 24 -3.10 -14.98 -47.71
N VAL A 25 -4.24 -15.37 -47.14
CA VAL A 25 -4.47 -16.67 -46.49
C VAL A 25 -4.70 -17.79 -47.52
N THR A 26 -5.44 -17.50 -48.58
CA THR A 26 -5.70 -18.43 -49.70
C THR A 26 -4.61 -18.44 -50.78
N ARG A 27 -3.55 -17.63 -50.60
CA ARG A 27 -2.38 -17.53 -51.49
C ARG A 27 -2.67 -17.07 -52.93
N ASN A 28 -3.72 -16.27 -53.11
CA ASN A 28 -4.00 -15.57 -54.39
C ASN A 28 -3.02 -14.44 -54.70
N ARG A 29 -2.10 -14.12 -53.77
CA ARG A 29 -1.02 -13.14 -53.91
C ARG A 29 0.34 -13.78 -53.60
N GLU A 30 1.35 -13.48 -54.42
CA GLU A 30 2.72 -13.94 -54.23
C GLU A 30 3.25 -13.51 -52.83
N THR A 31 3.63 -14.51 -52.03
CA THR A 31 4.12 -14.35 -50.67
C THR A 31 5.55 -14.89 -50.58
N PRO A 32 6.59 -14.03 -50.52
CA PRO A 32 7.99 -14.43 -50.68
C PRO A 32 8.52 -15.49 -49.69
N ASN A 33 7.85 -15.64 -48.54
CA ASN A 33 8.28 -16.55 -47.47
C ASN A 33 7.42 -17.83 -47.37
N ALA A 34 6.49 -18.05 -48.31
CA ALA A 34 5.64 -19.24 -48.34
C ALA A 34 6.25 -20.32 -49.24
N ASP A 35 6.27 -21.56 -48.77
CA ASP A 35 6.69 -22.74 -49.51
C ASP A 35 5.51 -23.28 -50.34
N PRO A 36 5.54 -23.16 -51.68
CA PRO A 36 4.43 -23.54 -52.54
C PRO A 36 4.17 -25.05 -52.60
N THR A 37 5.05 -25.87 -52.01
CA THR A 37 4.91 -27.34 -51.97
C THR A 37 4.07 -27.83 -50.79
N LYS A 38 3.69 -26.94 -49.87
CA LYS A 38 2.93 -27.26 -48.67
C LYS A 38 1.51 -26.73 -48.76
N GLU A 39 0.56 -27.54 -48.33
CA GLU A 39 -0.86 -27.18 -48.34
C GLU A 39 -1.34 -26.71 -46.95
N ASN A 40 -2.17 -25.68 -46.95
CA ASN A 40 -2.82 -25.17 -45.75
C ASN A 40 -4.12 -25.93 -45.46
N VAL A 41 -4.46 -26.08 -44.19
CA VAL A 41 -5.58 -26.92 -43.75
C VAL A 41 -6.69 -26.06 -43.14
N ARG A 42 -7.92 -26.20 -43.62
CA ARG A 42 -9.07 -25.54 -43.02
C ARG A 42 -9.58 -26.31 -41.80
N LEU A 43 -9.63 -25.64 -40.64
CA LEU A 43 -10.07 -26.22 -39.37
C LEU A 43 -11.55 -25.92 -39.05
N ILE A 44 -12.05 -24.74 -39.45
CA ILE A 44 -13.43 -24.29 -39.25
C ILE A 44 -13.92 -23.65 -40.55
N GLY A 45 -15.16 -23.93 -40.97
CA GLY A 45 -15.81 -23.36 -42.16
C GLY A 45 -16.21 -24.36 -43.26
N GLY A 46 -15.84 -25.65 -43.14
CA GLY A 46 -16.19 -26.70 -44.12
C GLY A 46 -15.59 -26.50 -45.52
N GLU A 47 -16.04 -27.28 -46.51
CA GLU A 47 -15.64 -27.18 -47.93
C GLU A 47 -16.27 -25.97 -48.66
N ASP A 48 -16.73 -24.96 -47.90
CA ASP A 48 -17.32 -23.75 -48.48
C ASP A 48 -16.28 -22.99 -49.32
N SER A 49 -16.43 -23.05 -50.63
CA SER A 49 -15.47 -22.48 -51.60
C SER A 49 -15.71 -20.98 -51.84
N ARG A 50 -16.70 -20.38 -51.17
CA ARG A 50 -17.01 -18.94 -51.29
C ARG A 50 -15.91 -18.08 -50.65
N ALA A 51 -15.76 -16.87 -51.16
CA ALA A 51 -14.83 -15.89 -50.59
C ALA A 51 -15.24 -15.52 -49.16
N LEU A 52 -14.27 -15.27 -48.27
CA LEU A 52 -14.53 -14.88 -46.89
C LEU A 52 -15.41 -13.62 -46.81
N GLU A 53 -15.21 -12.70 -47.75
CA GLU A 53 -16.03 -11.50 -47.87
C GLU A 53 -17.52 -11.83 -48.01
N GLU A 54 -17.88 -12.83 -48.81
CA GLU A 54 -19.26 -13.25 -49.04
C GLU A 54 -19.86 -13.88 -47.78
N ILE A 55 -19.11 -14.75 -47.11
CA ILE A 55 -19.51 -15.41 -45.86
C ILE A 55 -19.75 -14.37 -44.75
N VAL A 56 -18.86 -13.37 -44.63
CA VAL A 56 -19.00 -12.29 -43.66
C VAL A 56 -20.19 -11.38 -44.02
N LYS A 57 -20.39 -11.06 -45.32
CA LYS A 57 -21.56 -10.30 -45.78
C LYS A 57 -22.87 -11.00 -45.46
N GLU A 58 -22.96 -12.30 -45.72
CA GLU A 58 -24.13 -13.12 -45.42
C GLU A 58 -24.39 -13.15 -43.90
N LYS A 59 -23.37 -13.44 -43.08
CA LYS A 59 -23.53 -13.43 -41.62
C LYS A 59 -24.00 -12.06 -41.11
N ILE A 60 -23.52 -10.96 -41.69
CA ILE A 60 -23.95 -9.60 -41.33
C ILE A 60 -25.35 -9.28 -41.85
N SER A 61 -25.76 -9.78 -43.01
CA SER A 61 -27.09 -9.51 -43.59
C SER A 61 -28.21 -10.14 -42.77
N THR A 62 -27.93 -11.23 -42.04
CA THR A 62 -28.87 -11.82 -41.08
C THR A 62 -29.16 -10.94 -39.85
N LEU A 63 -28.43 -9.84 -39.65
CA LEU A 63 -28.59 -8.98 -38.48
C LEU A 63 -29.74 -7.99 -38.64
N LYS A 64 -30.45 -7.75 -37.53
CA LYS A 64 -31.57 -6.81 -37.45
C LYS A 64 -31.20 -5.36 -37.82
N HIS A 65 -29.94 -4.99 -37.66
CA HIS A 65 -29.47 -3.62 -37.86
C HIS A 65 -28.20 -3.59 -38.70
N ARG A 66 -28.20 -2.70 -39.71
CA ARG A 66 -27.02 -2.46 -40.55
C ARG A 66 -25.83 -1.99 -39.69
N PRO A 67 -24.60 -2.51 -39.93
CA PRO A 67 -23.41 -2.03 -39.25
C PRO A 67 -23.19 -0.53 -39.48
N ARG A 68 -22.62 0.15 -38.48
CA ARG A 68 -22.19 1.54 -38.62
C ARG A 68 -20.99 1.62 -39.59
N HIS A 69 -20.78 2.80 -40.18
CA HIS A 69 -19.69 3.05 -41.12
C HIS A 69 -18.29 2.81 -40.54
N ASP A 70 -18.13 2.89 -39.21
CA ASP A 70 -16.88 2.69 -38.46
C ASP A 70 -16.80 1.31 -37.79
N ALA A 71 -17.80 0.45 -37.99
CA ALA A 71 -17.88 -0.84 -37.33
C ALA A 71 -16.77 -1.78 -37.81
N VAL A 72 -16.20 -2.54 -36.87
CA VAL A 72 -15.31 -3.65 -37.19
C VAL A 72 -16.19 -4.81 -37.67
N LEU A 73 -16.12 -5.13 -38.95
CA LEU A 73 -16.97 -6.14 -39.60
C LEU A 73 -16.53 -7.56 -39.24
N CYS A 74 -15.21 -7.77 -39.18
CA CYS A 74 -14.59 -9.03 -38.80
C CYS A 74 -13.35 -8.78 -37.93
N THR A 75 -13.05 -9.70 -37.03
CA THR A 75 -11.81 -9.71 -36.25
C THR A 75 -10.99 -10.91 -36.68
N GLU A 76 -9.79 -10.66 -37.18
CA GLU A 76 -8.82 -11.71 -37.44
C GLU A 76 -8.09 -12.03 -36.14
N MET A 77 -8.01 -13.31 -35.80
CA MET A 77 -7.30 -13.81 -34.64
C MET A 77 -6.19 -14.73 -35.11
N PHE A 78 -4.96 -14.31 -34.85
CA PHE A 78 -3.77 -15.11 -35.13
C PHE A 78 -3.41 -15.89 -33.89
N LEU A 79 -3.25 -17.20 -34.05
CA LEU A 79 -2.89 -18.16 -33.02
C LEU A 79 -1.63 -18.92 -33.41
N SER A 80 -0.67 -19.02 -32.49
CA SER A 80 0.50 -19.88 -32.63
C SER A 80 1.07 -20.23 -31.24
N ALA A 81 2.18 -20.96 -31.22
CA ALA A 81 3.01 -21.19 -30.06
C ALA A 81 4.47 -20.83 -30.39
N SER A 82 5.30 -20.67 -29.38
CA SER A 82 6.72 -20.41 -29.60
C SER A 82 7.41 -21.59 -30.30
N PRO A 83 8.48 -21.38 -31.10
CA PRO A 83 9.14 -22.44 -31.87
C PRO A 83 9.61 -23.63 -31.03
N GLU A 84 9.92 -23.42 -29.75
CA GLU A 84 10.31 -24.46 -28.80
C GLU A 84 9.25 -25.55 -28.62
N TYR A 85 7.96 -25.21 -28.79
CA TYR A 85 6.89 -26.19 -28.76
C TYR A 85 6.93 -27.10 -30.00
N PHE A 86 6.98 -26.51 -31.19
CA PHE A 86 6.94 -27.25 -32.45
C PHE A 86 8.24 -27.99 -32.75
N ARG A 87 9.36 -27.53 -32.19
CA ARG A 87 10.72 -28.04 -32.39
C ARG A 87 11.48 -28.15 -31.07
N PRO A 88 11.11 -29.10 -30.20
CA PRO A 88 11.74 -29.22 -28.89
C PRO A 88 13.24 -29.58 -28.95
N LYS A 89 13.69 -30.20 -30.06
CA LYS A 89 15.10 -30.57 -30.27
C LYS A 89 15.97 -29.42 -30.75
N ASP A 90 15.45 -28.59 -31.65
CA ASP A 90 16.17 -27.45 -32.21
C ASP A 90 15.18 -26.37 -32.71
N PRO A 91 14.91 -25.33 -31.89
CA PRO A 91 14.02 -24.23 -32.23
C PRO A 91 14.43 -23.45 -33.49
N SER A 92 15.72 -23.49 -33.87
CA SER A 92 16.27 -22.69 -34.97
C SER A 92 15.91 -23.22 -36.37
N LEU A 93 15.44 -24.46 -36.49
CA LEU A 93 15.12 -25.12 -37.76
C LEU A 93 13.82 -24.61 -38.39
N SER A 94 13.85 -23.39 -38.95
CA SER A 94 12.70 -22.76 -39.62
C SER A 94 12.06 -23.65 -40.69
N GLY A 95 10.73 -23.66 -40.76
CA GLY A 95 9.96 -24.47 -41.71
C GLY A 95 9.84 -25.97 -41.39
N GLN A 96 10.42 -26.43 -40.27
CA GLN A 96 10.23 -27.80 -39.76
C GLN A 96 9.36 -27.81 -38.50
N TRP A 97 8.72 -28.93 -38.16
CA TRP A 97 7.99 -29.11 -36.89
C TRP A 97 7.73 -30.61 -36.64
N SER A 98 7.32 -30.96 -35.44
CA SER A 98 6.74 -32.28 -35.15
C SER A 98 5.27 -32.31 -35.51
N ASP A 99 4.87 -33.18 -36.44
CA ASP A 99 3.46 -33.32 -36.86
C ASP A 99 2.54 -33.67 -35.70
N SER A 100 2.98 -34.51 -34.76
CA SER A 100 2.18 -34.88 -33.59
C SER A 100 1.90 -33.69 -32.68
N LEU A 101 2.92 -32.86 -32.40
CA LEU A 101 2.75 -31.66 -31.56
C LEU A 101 1.93 -30.59 -32.28
N MET A 102 2.18 -30.40 -33.59
CA MET A 102 1.41 -29.49 -34.42
C MET A 102 -0.08 -29.88 -34.42
N GLN A 103 -0.41 -31.15 -34.62
CA GLN A 103 -1.79 -31.64 -34.61
C GLN A 103 -2.46 -31.44 -33.25
N GLN A 104 -1.77 -31.77 -32.15
CA GLN A 104 -2.30 -31.55 -30.80
C GLN A 104 -2.63 -30.07 -30.53
N TRP A 105 -1.72 -29.17 -30.90
CA TRP A 105 -1.94 -27.73 -30.78
C TRP A 105 -3.07 -27.24 -31.69
N ALA A 106 -3.15 -27.71 -32.94
CA ALA A 106 -4.20 -27.32 -33.88
C ALA A 106 -5.59 -27.76 -33.38
N ILE A 107 -5.71 -28.97 -32.83
CA ILE A 107 -6.95 -29.49 -32.23
C ILE A 107 -7.35 -28.66 -31.02
N ALA A 108 -6.44 -28.43 -30.07
CA ALA A 108 -6.72 -27.64 -28.87
C ALA A 108 -7.14 -26.20 -29.22
N SER A 109 -6.49 -25.59 -30.23
CA SER A 109 -6.82 -24.24 -30.71
C SER A 109 -8.18 -24.20 -31.40
N ARG A 110 -8.51 -25.19 -32.24
CA ARG A 110 -9.83 -25.33 -32.87
C ARG A 110 -10.92 -25.49 -31.83
N ASP A 111 -10.73 -26.36 -30.84
CA ASP A 111 -11.73 -26.63 -29.81
C ASP A 111 -11.97 -25.41 -28.93
N TRP A 112 -10.92 -24.67 -28.58
CA TRP A 112 -11.04 -23.41 -27.87
C TRP A 112 -11.80 -22.35 -28.69
N LEU A 113 -11.52 -22.23 -30.00
CA LEU A 113 -12.27 -21.33 -30.89
C LEU A 113 -13.76 -21.70 -30.95
N ALA A 114 -14.06 -22.98 -31.09
CA ALA A 114 -15.43 -23.49 -31.14
C ALA A 114 -16.19 -23.24 -29.83
N GLN A 115 -15.56 -23.48 -28.67
CA GLN A 115 -16.17 -23.28 -27.36
C GLN A 115 -16.41 -21.78 -27.04
N ASN A 116 -15.48 -20.90 -27.42
CA ASN A 116 -15.55 -19.48 -27.04
C ASN A 116 -16.37 -18.65 -28.02
N TYR A 117 -16.36 -19.00 -29.31
CA TYR A 117 -16.97 -18.17 -30.36
C TYR A 117 -18.07 -18.91 -31.13
N GLY A 118 -18.09 -20.25 -31.14
CA GLY A 118 -19.08 -21.04 -31.85
C GLY A 118 -19.25 -20.56 -33.30
N GLU A 119 -20.50 -20.36 -33.72
CA GLU A 119 -20.84 -19.89 -35.07
C GLU A 119 -20.37 -18.47 -35.41
N LYS A 120 -19.84 -17.71 -34.44
CA LYS A 120 -19.25 -16.38 -34.68
C LYS A 120 -17.89 -16.51 -35.34
N CYS A 121 -17.18 -17.62 -35.12
CA CYS A 121 -15.97 -17.97 -35.86
C CYS A 121 -16.38 -18.59 -37.20
N VAL A 122 -16.34 -17.78 -38.27
CA VAL A 122 -16.84 -18.19 -39.59
C VAL A 122 -15.84 -19.04 -40.35
N ARG A 123 -14.53 -18.85 -40.08
CA ARG A 123 -13.46 -19.60 -40.74
C ARG A 123 -12.21 -19.65 -39.89
N ALA A 124 -11.48 -20.75 -39.92
CA ALA A 124 -10.13 -20.84 -39.34
C ALA A 124 -9.24 -21.71 -40.22
N GLU A 125 -8.09 -21.18 -40.63
CA GLU A 125 -7.15 -21.84 -41.53
C GLU A 125 -5.78 -21.98 -40.87
N LEU A 126 -5.24 -23.20 -40.90
CA LEU A 126 -3.93 -23.58 -40.40
C LEU A 126 -2.92 -23.46 -41.54
N HIS A 127 -1.94 -22.58 -41.36
CA HIS A 127 -0.85 -22.39 -42.29
C HIS A 127 0.34 -23.27 -41.93
N LEU A 128 0.83 -24.02 -42.91
CA LEU A 128 2.00 -24.90 -42.81
C LEU A 128 3.09 -24.54 -43.82
N ASP A 129 2.78 -23.65 -44.75
CA ASP A 129 3.68 -23.17 -45.79
C ASP A 129 4.68 -22.10 -45.33
N GLU A 130 4.58 -21.60 -44.09
CA GLU A 130 5.49 -20.59 -43.54
C GLU A 130 6.50 -21.14 -42.52
N SER A 131 7.24 -20.24 -41.88
CA SER A 131 8.30 -20.57 -40.93
C SER A 131 7.80 -21.36 -39.71
N THR A 132 6.62 -21.11 -39.15
CA THR A 132 6.09 -21.82 -37.96
C THR A 132 4.59 -22.03 -38.12
N PRO A 133 4.04 -23.21 -37.75
CA PRO A 133 2.59 -23.43 -37.82
C PRO A 133 1.79 -22.35 -37.06
N HIS A 134 0.79 -21.80 -37.72
CA HIS A 134 -0.08 -20.77 -37.13
C HIS A 134 -1.48 -20.82 -37.75
N ILE A 135 -2.47 -20.30 -37.03
CA ILE A 135 -3.87 -20.28 -37.46
C ILE A 135 -4.34 -18.84 -37.63
N HIS A 136 -4.99 -18.57 -38.75
CA HIS A 136 -5.80 -17.37 -38.97
C HIS A 136 -7.28 -17.71 -38.79
N ALA A 137 -7.88 -17.22 -37.70
CA ALA A 137 -9.29 -17.39 -37.40
C ALA A 137 -10.07 -16.09 -37.60
N TYR A 138 -11.24 -16.16 -38.21
CA TYR A 138 -12.06 -15.01 -38.58
C TYR A 138 -13.36 -15.01 -37.78
N ILE A 139 -13.52 -14.01 -36.93
CA ILE A 139 -14.62 -13.91 -35.97
C ILE A 139 -15.46 -12.68 -36.28
N VAL A 140 -16.75 -12.89 -36.57
CA VAL A 140 -17.72 -11.80 -36.70
C VAL A 140 -18.21 -11.43 -35.30
N PRO A 141 -17.91 -10.22 -34.78
CA PRO A 141 -18.14 -9.90 -33.37
C PRO A 141 -19.61 -9.54 -33.13
N LEU A 142 -20.48 -10.55 -33.09
CA LEU A 142 -21.92 -10.36 -32.92
C LEU A 142 -22.30 -10.19 -31.44
N ASN A 143 -23.14 -9.19 -31.16
CA ASN A 143 -23.77 -9.01 -29.87
C ASN A 143 -25.24 -9.45 -29.94
N GLU A 144 -25.51 -10.67 -29.49
CA GLU A 144 -26.83 -11.32 -29.50
C GLU A 144 -27.92 -10.50 -28.79
N LYS A 145 -27.58 -9.79 -27.70
CA LYS A 145 -28.55 -8.95 -26.97
C LYS A 145 -29.04 -7.75 -27.78
N THR A 146 -28.20 -7.26 -28.70
CA THR A 146 -28.48 -6.04 -29.48
C THR A 146 -28.75 -6.31 -30.95
N GLY A 147 -28.47 -7.52 -31.43
CA GLY A 147 -28.55 -7.90 -32.85
C GLY A 147 -27.62 -7.05 -33.75
N ARG A 148 -26.49 -6.58 -33.21
CA ARG A 148 -25.53 -5.69 -33.90
C ARG A 148 -24.12 -6.26 -33.85
N VAL A 149 -23.30 -5.88 -34.83
CA VAL A 149 -21.86 -6.11 -34.79
C VAL A 149 -21.23 -5.16 -33.76
N SER A 150 -20.50 -5.71 -32.80
CA SER A 150 -19.87 -4.96 -31.70
C SER A 150 -18.56 -5.62 -31.23
N HIS A 151 -17.45 -5.22 -31.87
CA HIS A 151 -16.11 -5.59 -31.40
C HIS A 151 -15.82 -5.06 -29.99
N ASP A 152 -16.33 -3.88 -29.62
CA ASP A 152 -16.13 -3.34 -28.27
C ASP A 152 -16.82 -4.17 -27.19
N ALA A 153 -18.00 -4.72 -27.47
CA ALA A 153 -18.67 -5.62 -26.54
C ALA A 153 -17.86 -6.91 -26.34
N MET A 154 -17.25 -7.43 -27.40
CA MET A 154 -16.50 -8.70 -27.37
C MET A 154 -15.07 -8.54 -26.85
N PHE A 155 -14.26 -7.69 -27.48
CA PHE A 155 -12.82 -7.55 -27.23
C PHE A 155 -12.40 -6.17 -26.69
N GLY A 156 -13.27 -5.17 -26.75
CA GLY A 156 -12.97 -3.79 -26.31
C GLY A 156 -13.72 -3.34 -25.05
N GLY A 157 -14.00 -2.03 -24.97
CA GLY A 157 -14.74 -1.41 -23.86
C GLY A 157 -14.13 -0.08 -23.39
N ARG A 158 -14.91 0.73 -22.66
CA ARG A 158 -14.49 2.06 -22.17
C ARG A 158 -13.68 1.94 -20.86
N GLY A 159 -12.90 2.97 -20.53
CA GLY A 159 -12.28 3.11 -19.20
C GLY A 159 -11.37 1.94 -18.77
N GLY A 160 -10.61 1.36 -19.71
CA GLY A 160 -9.70 0.25 -19.43
C GLY A 160 -10.33 -1.16 -19.49
N GLN A 161 -11.65 -1.28 -19.72
CA GLN A 161 -12.31 -2.57 -19.88
C GLN A 161 -11.73 -3.42 -21.02
N GLY A 162 -11.37 -2.79 -22.15
CA GLY A 162 -10.72 -3.49 -23.27
C GLY A 162 -9.40 -4.16 -22.86
N ARG A 163 -8.56 -3.47 -22.07
CA ARG A 163 -7.30 -4.04 -21.55
C ARG A 163 -7.55 -5.27 -20.68
N ILE A 164 -8.59 -5.23 -19.84
CA ILE A 164 -8.97 -6.35 -18.97
C ILE A 164 -9.46 -7.53 -19.82
N LYS A 165 -10.34 -7.29 -20.80
CA LYS A 165 -10.85 -8.34 -21.69
C LYS A 165 -9.74 -8.99 -22.52
N LEU A 166 -8.83 -8.20 -23.09
CA LEU A 166 -7.68 -8.73 -23.84
C LEU A 166 -6.72 -9.52 -22.94
N SER A 167 -6.54 -9.11 -21.68
CA SER A 167 -5.79 -9.91 -20.72
C SER A 167 -6.47 -11.24 -20.42
N LYS A 168 -7.80 -11.24 -20.21
CA LYS A 168 -8.59 -12.45 -19.99
C LYS A 168 -8.62 -13.37 -21.21
N LEU A 169 -8.58 -12.80 -22.42
CA LEU A 169 -8.44 -13.54 -23.67
C LEU A 169 -7.13 -14.33 -23.70
N GLN A 170 -6.01 -13.69 -23.36
CA GLN A 170 -4.70 -14.35 -23.22
C GLN A 170 -4.71 -15.40 -22.10
N ASP A 171 -5.34 -15.09 -20.95
CA ASP A 171 -5.50 -16.04 -19.83
C ASP A 171 -6.29 -17.29 -20.26
N SER A 172 -7.39 -17.10 -20.99
CA SER A 172 -8.27 -18.18 -21.47
C SER A 172 -7.59 -19.09 -22.48
N TYR A 173 -6.89 -18.52 -23.46
CA TYR A 173 -6.20 -19.31 -24.47
C TYR A 173 -5.02 -20.11 -23.86
N ALA A 174 -4.28 -19.51 -22.92
CA ALA A 174 -3.24 -20.22 -22.18
C ALA A 174 -3.80 -21.37 -21.33
N ALA A 175 -4.96 -21.20 -20.70
CA ALA A 175 -5.62 -22.28 -19.97
C ALA A 175 -5.98 -23.47 -20.87
N ALA A 176 -6.37 -23.22 -22.12
CA ALA A 176 -6.68 -24.28 -23.08
C ALA A 176 -5.44 -25.05 -23.55
N LEU A 177 -4.29 -24.39 -23.63
CA LEU A 177 -3.02 -25.00 -24.06
C LEU A 177 -2.16 -25.52 -22.91
N ALA A 178 -2.51 -25.23 -21.66
CA ALA A 178 -1.78 -25.69 -20.47
C ALA A 178 -1.55 -27.22 -20.43
N PRO A 179 -2.49 -28.09 -20.83
CA PRO A 179 -2.25 -29.54 -20.89
C PRO A 179 -1.14 -29.95 -21.86
N LEU A 180 -0.84 -29.12 -22.86
CA LEU A 180 0.24 -29.35 -23.84
C LEU A 180 1.60 -28.83 -23.34
N GLY A 181 1.68 -28.31 -22.11
CA GLY A 181 2.88 -27.70 -21.56
C GLY A 181 3.20 -26.32 -22.14
N ILE A 182 2.25 -25.68 -22.82
CA ILE A 182 2.41 -24.33 -23.35
C ILE A 182 1.89 -23.33 -22.31
N GLU A 183 2.76 -22.42 -21.89
CA GLU A 183 2.49 -21.43 -20.86
C GLU A 183 1.99 -20.11 -21.43
N ARG A 184 1.36 -19.31 -20.59
CA ARG A 184 0.91 -17.96 -20.93
C ARG A 184 2.09 -17.05 -21.22
N GLY A 185 1.99 -16.23 -22.26
CA GLY A 185 2.88 -15.08 -22.44
C GLY A 185 2.87 -14.12 -21.23
N VAL A 186 3.94 -13.35 -21.08
CA VAL A 186 4.16 -12.45 -19.94
C VAL A 186 3.00 -11.46 -19.73
N LYS A 187 2.35 -11.52 -18.56
CA LYS A 187 1.23 -10.63 -18.21
C LYS A 187 1.71 -9.21 -17.95
N GLY A 188 1.04 -8.23 -18.57
CA GLY A 188 1.46 -6.83 -18.47
C GLY A 188 2.73 -6.48 -19.26
N SER A 189 3.14 -7.33 -20.20
CA SER A 189 4.26 -7.05 -21.09
C SER A 189 4.13 -5.67 -21.74
N LYS A 190 5.21 -4.88 -21.69
CA LYS A 190 5.33 -3.58 -22.37
C LYS A 190 5.93 -3.71 -23.76
N ALA A 191 6.11 -4.95 -24.26
CA ALA A 191 6.62 -5.18 -25.60
C ALA A 191 5.64 -4.61 -26.63
N THR A 192 6.14 -3.74 -27.49
CA THR A 192 5.39 -3.22 -28.64
C THR A 192 5.44 -4.24 -29.76
N HIS A 193 4.29 -4.53 -30.38
CA HIS A 193 4.26 -5.37 -31.58
C HIS A 193 5.07 -4.68 -32.68
N THR A 194 6.17 -5.28 -33.10
CA THR A 194 6.92 -4.90 -34.30
C THR A 194 6.33 -5.61 -35.51
N LYS A 195 6.22 -4.90 -36.63
CA LYS A 195 5.72 -5.53 -37.86
C LYS A 195 6.70 -6.61 -38.29
N VAL A 196 6.19 -7.71 -38.84
CA VAL A 196 6.96 -8.86 -39.31
C VAL A 196 8.13 -8.44 -40.22
N LYS A 197 7.95 -7.41 -41.06
CA LYS A 197 8.99 -6.80 -41.91
C LYS A 197 10.17 -6.17 -41.14
N GLU A 198 9.92 -5.53 -40.00
CA GLU A 198 10.95 -4.90 -39.16
C GLU A 198 11.73 -5.94 -38.34
N TYR A 199 11.06 -7.00 -37.90
CA TYR A 199 11.71 -8.16 -37.26
C TYR A 199 12.59 -8.93 -38.26
N TYR A 200 12.09 -9.21 -39.47
CA TYR A 200 12.89 -9.85 -40.52
C TYR A 200 14.03 -8.97 -41.03
N GLN A 201 13.89 -7.64 -41.10
CA GLN A 201 15.04 -6.76 -41.40
C GLN A 201 16.13 -6.81 -40.31
N ALA A 202 15.75 -7.01 -39.05
CA ALA A 202 16.69 -7.09 -37.92
C ALA A 202 17.29 -8.49 -37.69
N VAL A 203 16.59 -9.55 -38.09
CA VAL A 203 16.98 -10.96 -37.85
C VAL A 203 17.56 -11.63 -39.10
N ASN A 204 17.07 -11.27 -40.30
CA ASN A 204 17.44 -11.89 -41.59
C ASN A 204 18.21 -10.95 -42.53
N SER A 205 18.73 -9.81 -42.07
CA SER A 205 19.73 -9.10 -42.87
C SER A 205 20.93 -10.05 -43.09
N GLU A 206 21.21 -10.34 -44.36
CA GLU A 206 22.24 -11.27 -44.86
C GLU A 206 23.73 -11.04 -44.47
N PRO A 207 24.21 -9.94 -43.84
CA PRO A 207 25.67 -9.75 -43.70
C PRO A 207 26.40 -10.79 -42.85
N LEU A 208 25.73 -11.48 -41.92
CA LEU A 208 26.39 -12.46 -41.04
C LEU A 208 26.82 -13.73 -41.80
N THR A 209 26.03 -14.18 -42.78
CA THR A 209 26.37 -15.37 -43.58
C THR A 209 27.43 -15.05 -44.63
N ALA A 210 27.47 -13.81 -45.13
CA ALA A 210 28.45 -13.36 -46.11
C ALA A 210 29.90 -13.33 -45.58
N VAL A 211 30.11 -13.15 -44.26
CA VAL A 211 31.44 -13.10 -43.64
C VAL A 211 32.11 -14.47 -43.54
N ILE A 212 31.33 -15.54 -43.33
CA ILE A 212 31.88 -16.90 -43.23
C ILE A 212 32.40 -17.37 -44.61
N THR A 213 31.90 -16.79 -45.69
CA THR A 213 32.27 -17.13 -47.07
C THR A 213 33.18 -16.11 -47.75
N ASN A 214 33.43 -14.91 -47.18
CA ASN A 214 34.29 -13.89 -47.81
C ASN A 214 35.77 -14.04 -47.43
N ASN A 215 36.57 -14.56 -48.37
CA ASN A 215 38.03 -14.70 -48.27
C ASN A 215 38.82 -13.37 -48.19
N GLN A 216 38.16 -12.21 -48.21
CA GLN A 216 38.78 -10.88 -48.23
C GLN A 216 39.23 -10.37 -46.84
N LEU A 217 38.73 -10.96 -45.76
CA LEU A 217 39.09 -10.60 -44.38
C LEU A 217 40.26 -11.44 -43.83
N ALA A 218 40.81 -12.37 -44.63
CA ALA A 218 41.95 -13.18 -44.22
C ALA A 218 43.25 -12.33 -44.13
N PRO A 219 44.22 -12.70 -43.26
CA PRO A 219 45.53 -12.09 -43.25
C PRO A 219 46.24 -12.34 -44.58
N THR A 220 46.77 -11.29 -45.19
CA THR A 220 47.61 -11.47 -46.39
C THR A 220 49.01 -11.94 -46.00
N PRO A 221 49.71 -12.70 -46.87
CA PRO A 221 51.08 -13.12 -46.59
C PRO A 221 51.96 -11.89 -46.30
N PHE A 222 52.73 -11.95 -45.21
CA PHE A 222 53.66 -10.89 -44.75
C PHE A 222 53.02 -9.61 -44.17
N GLU A 223 51.71 -9.59 -43.93
CA GLU A 223 51.04 -8.48 -43.24
C GLU A 223 51.37 -8.46 -41.75
N SER A 224 51.77 -7.30 -41.22
CA SER A 224 51.99 -7.15 -39.78
C SER A 224 50.66 -7.09 -39.02
N ALA A 225 50.64 -7.57 -37.77
CA ALA A 225 49.43 -7.58 -36.95
C ALA A 225 48.78 -6.19 -36.79
N SER A 226 49.60 -5.13 -36.68
CA SER A 226 49.11 -3.74 -36.59
C SER A 226 48.44 -3.27 -37.89
N SER A 227 49.03 -3.62 -39.04
CA SER A 227 48.47 -3.29 -40.36
C SER A 227 47.17 -4.05 -40.64
N TYR A 228 47.11 -5.31 -40.25
CA TYR A 228 45.91 -6.14 -40.34
C TYR A 228 44.74 -5.55 -39.53
N VAL A 229 44.99 -5.21 -38.26
CA VAL A 229 43.95 -4.59 -37.39
C VAL A 229 43.48 -3.25 -37.96
N THR A 230 44.40 -2.41 -38.46
CA THR A 230 44.07 -1.11 -39.04
C THR A 230 43.19 -1.26 -40.28
N ARG A 231 43.54 -2.18 -41.18
CA ARG A 231 42.79 -2.47 -42.42
C ARG A 231 41.37 -2.93 -42.11
N ILE A 232 41.23 -3.89 -41.20
CA ILE A 232 39.93 -4.43 -40.78
C ILE A 232 39.07 -3.34 -40.10
N GLN A 233 39.68 -2.48 -39.27
CA GLN A 233 38.97 -1.38 -38.62
C GLN A 233 38.52 -0.28 -39.59
N SER A 234 39.22 -0.09 -40.71
CA SER A 234 38.85 0.89 -41.76
C SER A 234 37.87 0.35 -42.81
N ASP A 235 37.55 -0.93 -42.79
CA ASP A 235 36.67 -1.57 -43.78
C ASP A 235 35.19 -1.24 -43.50
N GLU A 236 34.50 -0.64 -44.48
CA GLU A 236 33.10 -0.20 -44.34
C GLU A 236 32.14 -1.38 -44.08
N GLN A 237 32.41 -2.57 -44.63
CA GLN A 237 31.58 -3.75 -44.40
C GLN A 237 31.78 -4.25 -42.96
N PHE A 238 33.03 -4.31 -42.49
CA PHE A 238 33.34 -4.70 -41.11
C PHE A 238 32.74 -3.72 -40.08
N GLN A 239 32.78 -2.41 -40.36
CA GLN A 239 32.14 -1.41 -39.50
C GLN A 239 30.61 -1.56 -39.47
N ALA A 240 29.96 -1.76 -40.63
CA ALA A 240 28.52 -2.00 -40.69
C ALA A 240 28.10 -3.26 -39.91
N ILE A 241 28.90 -4.33 -39.99
CA ILE A 241 28.67 -5.58 -39.25
C ILE A 241 28.86 -5.39 -37.74
N ASN A 242 29.92 -4.71 -37.31
CA ASN A 242 30.12 -4.40 -35.88
C ASN A 242 28.98 -3.57 -35.31
N HIS A 243 28.43 -2.62 -36.10
CA HIS A 243 27.26 -1.86 -35.70
C HIS A 243 26.02 -2.76 -35.53
N GLN A 244 25.77 -3.66 -36.48
CA GLN A 244 24.67 -4.63 -36.40
C GLN A 244 24.81 -5.62 -35.23
N LEU A 245 26.02 -6.09 -34.94
CA LEU A 245 26.30 -6.95 -33.78
C LEU A 245 26.07 -6.21 -32.46
N ALA A 246 26.48 -4.95 -32.39
CA ALA A 246 26.24 -4.09 -31.23
C ALA A 246 24.75 -3.81 -31.01
N ASP A 247 24.01 -3.51 -32.09
CA ASP A 247 22.56 -3.30 -32.05
C ASP A 247 21.81 -4.57 -31.61
N ARG A 248 22.24 -5.75 -32.10
CA ARG A 248 21.68 -7.04 -31.69
C ARG A 248 21.93 -7.33 -30.20
N ALA A 249 23.16 -7.11 -29.73
CA ALA A 249 23.51 -7.26 -28.32
C ALA A 249 22.70 -6.30 -27.43
N PHE A 250 22.55 -5.04 -27.85
CA PHE A 250 21.72 -4.05 -27.17
C PHE A 250 20.24 -4.44 -27.10
N MET A 251 19.70 -5.00 -28.20
CA MET A 251 18.32 -5.46 -28.25
C MET A 251 18.09 -6.71 -27.39
N GLN A 252 19.04 -7.65 -27.35
CA GLN A 252 19.00 -8.81 -26.45
C GLN A 252 18.99 -8.36 -24.98
N GLU A 253 19.89 -7.45 -24.60
CA GLU A 253 19.95 -6.93 -23.23
C GLU A 253 18.64 -6.20 -22.84
N ARG A 254 18.05 -5.42 -23.77
CA ARG A 254 16.75 -4.78 -23.55
C ARG A 254 15.63 -5.80 -23.32
N LEU A 255 15.63 -6.91 -24.06
CA LEU A 255 14.64 -7.97 -23.92
C LEU A 255 14.77 -8.69 -22.58
N GLU A 256 16.00 -9.04 -22.18
CA GLU A 256 16.27 -9.66 -20.87
C GLU A 256 15.85 -8.75 -19.71
N ARG A 257 16.17 -7.45 -19.77
CA ARG A 257 15.73 -6.47 -18.77
C ARG A 257 14.21 -6.35 -18.72
N ALA A 258 13.52 -6.40 -19.87
CA ALA A 258 12.06 -6.37 -19.92
C ALA A 258 11.45 -7.63 -19.31
N GLU A 259 12.04 -8.80 -19.57
CA GLU A 259 11.60 -10.08 -19.01
C GLU A 259 11.80 -10.14 -17.49
N GLN A 260 12.96 -9.72 -16.98
CA GLN A 260 13.24 -9.64 -15.54
C GLN A 260 12.24 -8.73 -14.82
N ARG A 261 11.98 -7.54 -15.38
CA ARG A 261 10.98 -6.60 -14.83
C ARG A 261 9.59 -7.22 -14.78
N ALA A 262 9.22 -7.99 -15.79
CA ALA A 262 7.90 -8.59 -15.83
C ALA A 262 7.76 -9.77 -14.87
N ARG A 263 8.80 -10.61 -14.72
CA ARG A 263 8.85 -11.66 -13.69
C ARG A 263 8.74 -11.06 -12.28
N ALA A 264 9.46 -9.96 -12.02
CA ALA A 264 9.36 -9.26 -10.74
C ALA A 264 7.95 -8.70 -10.48
N SER A 265 7.33 -8.10 -11.51
CA SER A 265 5.96 -7.59 -11.42
C SER A 265 4.93 -8.70 -11.16
N GLU A 266 5.11 -9.88 -11.75
CA GLU A 266 4.20 -11.01 -11.55
C GLU A 266 4.30 -11.58 -10.13
N LYS A 267 5.52 -11.69 -9.60
CA LYS A 267 5.75 -12.12 -8.21
C LYS A 267 5.10 -11.17 -7.20
N GLU A 268 5.21 -9.86 -7.42
CA GLU A 268 4.56 -8.87 -6.56
C GLU A 268 3.03 -8.93 -6.66
N ARG A 269 2.49 -9.16 -7.87
CA ARG A 269 1.05 -9.36 -8.07
C ARG A 269 0.52 -10.56 -7.27
N GLN A 270 1.20 -11.70 -7.34
CA GLN A 270 0.82 -12.90 -6.58
C GLN A 270 0.80 -12.63 -5.08
N ARG A 271 1.83 -11.95 -4.56
CA ARG A 271 1.89 -11.52 -3.17
C ARG A 271 0.72 -10.62 -2.77
N LEU A 272 0.37 -9.64 -3.61
CA LEU A 272 -0.77 -8.75 -3.35
C LEU A 272 -2.11 -9.50 -3.36
N GLU A 273 -2.28 -10.47 -4.26
CA GLU A 273 -3.49 -11.31 -4.31
C GLU A 273 -3.64 -12.16 -3.05
N GLU A 274 -2.53 -12.71 -2.53
CA GLU A 274 -2.52 -13.42 -1.24
C GLU A 274 -2.90 -12.50 -0.07
N ILE A 275 -2.36 -11.27 -0.03
CA ILE A 275 -2.69 -10.28 1.00
C ILE A 275 -4.18 -9.92 0.94
N VAL A 276 -4.71 -9.63 -0.26
CA VAL A 276 -6.12 -9.30 -0.45
C VAL A 276 -7.00 -10.44 0.04
N ARG A 277 -6.70 -11.69 -0.35
CA ARG A 277 -7.45 -12.87 0.09
C ARG A 277 -7.43 -13.04 1.61
N ALA A 278 -6.28 -12.83 2.24
CA ALA A 278 -6.15 -12.88 3.70
C ALA A 278 -6.96 -11.78 4.40
N LEU A 279 -6.95 -10.56 3.85
CA LEU A 279 -7.74 -9.43 4.36
C LEU A 279 -9.25 -9.66 4.19
N GLU A 280 -9.69 -10.25 3.08
CA GLU A 280 -11.08 -10.62 2.84
C GLU A 280 -11.56 -11.65 3.88
N LEU A 281 -10.76 -12.70 4.13
CA LEU A 281 -11.05 -13.71 5.14
C LEU A 281 -11.17 -13.08 6.54
N LYS A 282 -10.23 -12.21 6.92
CA LYS A 282 -10.26 -11.50 8.21
C LYS A 282 -11.47 -10.58 8.31
N THR A 283 -11.85 -9.91 7.22
CA THR A 283 -13.05 -9.06 7.18
C THR A 283 -14.31 -9.90 7.36
N GLN A 284 -14.37 -11.08 6.75
CA GLN A 284 -15.50 -12.00 6.89
C GLN A 284 -15.66 -12.49 8.33
N GLN A 285 -14.56 -12.80 9.03
CA GLN A 285 -14.57 -13.15 10.46
C GLN A 285 -15.03 -11.99 11.36
N LEU A 286 -14.97 -10.74 10.89
CA LEU A 286 -15.44 -9.57 11.63
C LEU A 286 -16.90 -9.19 11.32
N ARG A 287 -17.51 -9.81 10.31
CA ARG A 287 -18.91 -9.59 9.94
C ARG A 287 -19.82 -10.51 10.74
N ASP A 288 -20.93 -9.95 11.20
CA ASP A 288 -22.02 -10.71 11.80
C ASP A 288 -22.56 -11.78 10.83
N LEU A 289 -23.34 -12.72 11.36
CA LEU A 289 -24.11 -13.66 10.56
C LEU A 289 -25.20 -12.92 9.77
N PRO A 290 -25.45 -13.29 8.50
CA PRO A 290 -26.55 -12.71 7.74
C PRO A 290 -27.88 -12.99 8.45
N LEU A 291 -28.65 -11.93 8.74
CA LEU A 291 -29.91 -12.08 9.48
C LEU A 291 -30.94 -12.94 8.73
N VAL A 292 -30.86 -12.97 7.41
CA VAL A 292 -31.71 -13.83 6.57
C VAL A 292 -31.46 -15.32 6.83
N ASP A 293 -30.21 -15.72 7.03
CA ASP A 293 -29.86 -17.13 7.31
C ASP A 293 -30.30 -17.49 8.74
N VAL A 294 -30.11 -16.56 9.68
CA VAL A 294 -30.55 -16.72 11.07
C VAL A 294 -32.07 -16.80 11.16
N ALA A 295 -32.81 -15.97 10.43
CA ALA A 295 -34.28 -16.02 10.37
C ALA A 295 -34.80 -17.35 9.83
N TRP A 296 -34.11 -17.91 8.82
CA TRP A 296 -34.45 -19.21 8.28
C TRP A 296 -34.25 -20.34 9.30
N GLU A 297 -33.10 -20.38 9.99
CA GLU A 297 -32.83 -21.37 11.04
C GLU A 297 -33.76 -21.22 12.26
N LEU A 298 -34.28 -20.01 12.51
CA LEU A 298 -35.30 -19.75 13.52
C LEU A 298 -36.70 -20.27 13.13
N GLY A 299 -36.86 -20.85 11.93
CA GLY A 299 -38.13 -21.40 11.46
C GLY A 299 -39.10 -20.36 10.87
N LEU A 300 -38.62 -19.15 10.56
CA LEU A 300 -39.43 -18.14 9.90
C LEU A 300 -39.50 -18.41 8.39
N HIS A 301 -40.67 -18.22 7.79
CA HIS A 301 -40.87 -18.33 6.34
C HIS A 301 -40.92 -16.95 5.70
N HIS A 302 -40.33 -16.84 4.52
CA HIS A 302 -40.28 -15.58 3.78
C HIS A 302 -41.46 -15.45 2.81
N GLU A 303 -42.30 -14.45 3.02
CA GLU A 303 -43.49 -14.17 2.21
C GLU A 303 -43.66 -12.65 2.03
N GLU A 304 -43.87 -12.19 0.79
CA GLU A 304 -44.09 -10.77 0.44
C GLU A 304 -43.00 -9.82 0.97
N GLY A 305 -41.75 -10.27 1.00
CA GLY A 305 -40.62 -9.47 1.48
C GLY A 305 -40.52 -9.38 3.02
N LYS A 306 -41.27 -10.20 3.76
CA LYS A 306 -41.24 -10.27 5.23
C LYS A 306 -41.03 -11.70 5.72
N TRP A 307 -40.35 -11.83 6.85
CA TRP A 307 -40.15 -13.10 7.54
C TRP A 307 -41.25 -13.29 8.58
N LYS A 308 -42.10 -14.31 8.39
CA LYS A 308 -43.27 -14.57 9.22
C LYS A 308 -43.10 -15.90 9.95
N GLY A 309 -43.62 -16.01 11.17
CA GLY A 309 -43.59 -17.26 11.92
C GLY A 309 -43.62 -17.01 13.43
N HIS A 310 -44.15 -17.97 14.18
CA HIS A 310 -44.20 -17.91 15.66
C HIS A 310 -44.84 -16.63 16.24
N GLY A 311 -45.74 -15.97 15.49
CA GLY A 311 -46.38 -14.71 15.90
C GLY A 311 -45.61 -13.44 15.52
N HIS A 312 -44.48 -13.57 14.82
CA HIS A 312 -43.63 -12.46 14.38
C HIS A 312 -43.84 -12.13 12.90
N ILE A 313 -43.67 -10.85 12.55
CA ILE A 313 -43.64 -10.35 11.17
C ILE A 313 -42.43 -9.42 11.06
N ILE A 314 -41.30 -9.97 10.63
CA ILE A 314 -39.99 -9.32 10.67
C ILE A 314 -39.58 -8.84 9.28
N ASN A 315 -39.24 -7.56 9.17
CA ASN A 315 -38.48 -7.02 8.04
C ASN A 315 -36.99 -6.99 8.38
N ILE A 316 -36.14 -7.42 7.45
CA ILE A 316 -34.68 -7.41 7.60
C ILE A 316 -34.10 -6.39 6.63
N ASP A 317 -33.38 -5.41 7.17
CA ASP A 317 -32.68 -4.38 6.42
C ASP A 317 -31.20 -4.37 6.80
N GLY A 318 -30.40 -5.09 6.00
CA GLY A 318 -28.97 -5.27 6.25
C GLY A 318 -28.69 -5.89 7.63
N PRO A 319 -28.00 -5.19 8.55
CA PRO A 319 -27.70 -5.69 9.89
C PRO A 319 -28.84 -5.47 10.91
N LYS A 320 -29.96 -4.88 10.51
CA LYS A 320 -31.08 -4.56 11.41
C LYS A 320 -32.32 -5.35 11.04
N PHE A 321 -33.17 -5.57 12.04
CA PHE A 321 -34.51 -6.11 11.82
C PHE A 321 -35.56 -5.30 12.57
N TYR A 322 -36.79 -5.35 12.08
CA TYR A 322 -37.95 -4.67 12.65
C TYR A 322 -39.13 -5.63 12.65
N ASP A 323 -39.69 -5.90 13.83
CA ASP A 323 -40.87 -6.73 13.99
C ASP A 323 -42.14 -5.89 14.08
N PHE A 324 -43.17 -6.30 13.35
CA PHE A 324 -44.45 -5.60 13.21
C PHE A 324 -45.62 -6.29 13.93
N ALA A 325 -45.40 -7.42 14.62
CA ALA A 325 -46.44 -8.15 15.38
C ALA A 325 -45.82 -8.83 16.64
N PRO A 326 -46.57 -9.04 17.76
CA PRO A 326 -48.01 -8.83 17.92
C PRO A 326 -48.42 -7.41 18.32
N ASP A 327 -47.65 -6.66 19.13
CA ASP A 327 -48.15 -5.40 19.71
C ASP A 327 -47.10 -4.30 19.95
N GLN A 328 -45.86 -4.46 19.50
CA GLN A 328 -44.83 -3.42 19.61
C GLN A 328 -43.90 -3.46 18.39
N GLN A 329 -43.68 -2.30 17.74
CA GLN A 329 -42.57 -2.13 16.80
C GLN A 329 -41.25 -2.24 17.59
N LYS A 330 -40.77 -3.47 17.74
CA LYS A 330 -39.48 -3.79 18.34
C LYS A 330 -38.52 -4.13 17.22
N GLY A 331 -37.35 -3.52 17.27
CA GLY A 331 -36.26 -3.81 16.33
C GLY A 331 -34.97 -4.06 17.10
N GLY A 332 -34.06 -4.78 16.46
CA GLY A 332 -32.75 -5.09 17.00
C GLY A 332 -31.68 -5.05 15.91
N GLY A 333 -30.42 -5.17 16.32
CA GLY A 333 -29.28 -5.12 15.43
C GLY A 333 -28.39 -6.34 15.61
N GLY A 334 -28.31 -7.17 14.58
CA GLY A 334 -27.43 -8.33 14.55
C GLY A 334 -28.08 -9.66 14.95
N ALA A 335 -27.33 -10.74 14.72
CA ALA A 335 -27.84 -12.10 14.78
C ALA A 335 -28.27 -12.52 16.19
N ILE A 336 -27.50 -12.12 17.20
CA ILE A 336 -27.82 -12.38 18.61
C ILE A 336 -29.15 -11.74 19.00
N ASP A 337 -29.37 -10.49 18.60
CA ASP A 337 -30.59 -9.76 18.93
C ASP A 337 -31.81 -10.40 18.28
N LEU A 338 -31.67 -10.88 17.04
CA LEU A 338 -32.74 -11.57 16.34
C LEU A 338 -33.11 -12.89 17.02
N VAL A 339 -32.12 -13.69 17.43
CA VAL A 339 -32.35 -14.95 18.16
C VAL A 339 -32.99 -14.68 19.52
N MET A 340 -32.48 -13.71 20.29
CA MET A 340 -33.06 -13.32 21.57
C MET A 340 -34.51 -12.86 21.41
N HIS A 341 -34.80 -12.09 20.35
CA HIS A 341 -36.13 -11.57 20.07
C HIS A 341 -37.12 -12.67 19.67
N VAL A 342 -36.75 -13.60 18.79
CA VAL A 342 -37.67 -14.66 18.33
C VAL A 342 -37.82 -15.77 19.37
N ASN A 343 -36.72 -16.22 19.99
CA ASN A 343 -36.77 -17.32 20.98
C ASN A 343 -37.10 -16.84 22.40
N GLN A 344 -37.25 -15.53 22.63
CA GLN A 344 -37.50 -14.93 23.96
C GLN A 344 -36.47 -15.41 25.00
N CYS A 345 -35.19 -15.42 24.62
CA CYS A 345 -34.09 -15.97 25.42
C CYS A 345 -33.03 -14.92 25.78
N ASN A 346 -32.17 -15.24 26.74
CA ASN A 346 -31.08 -14.34 27.13
C ASN A 346 -29.84 -14.52 26.22
N LEU A 347 -28.86 -13.61 26.35
CA LEU A 347 -27.62 -13.63 25.56
C LEU A 347 -26.90 -14.98 25.57
N ARG A 348 -26.82 -15.64 26.74
CA ARG A 348 -26.11 -16.92 26.86
C ARG A 348 -26.82 -18.00 26.06
N GLN A 349 -28.14 -18.05 26.15
CA GLN A 349 -28.97 -18.99 25.40
C GLN A 349 -28.90 -18.72 23.89
N ALA A 350 -28.92 -17.45 23.47
CA ALA A 350 -28.81 -17.09 22.06
C ALA A 350 -27.46 -17.49 21.45
N VAL A 351 -26.35 -17.32 22.19
CA VAL A 351 -25.02 -17.75 21.74
C VAL A 351 -24.94 -19.27 21.61
N VAL A 352 -25.50 -20.02 22.58
CA VAL A 352 -25.57 -21.49 22.49
C VAL A 352 -26.39 -21.94 21.28
N TRP A 353 -27.54 -21.30 21.04
CA TRP A 353 -28.38 -21.59 19.88
C TRP A 353 -27.64 -21.32 18.56
N LEU A 354 -26.91 -20.20 18.46
CA LEU A 354 -26.12 -19.87 17.27
C LEU A 354 -24.97 -20.87 17.06
N HIS A 355 -24.34 -21.34 18.14
CA HIS A 355 -23.32 -22.38 18.07
C HIS A 355 -23.88 -23.70 17.53
N GLU A 356 -25.07 -24.10 17.99
CA GLU A 356 -25.72 -25.33 17.51
C GLU A 356 -26.06 -25.28 16.01
N ARG A 357 -26.43 -24.12 15.47
CA ARG A 357 -26.86 -23.95 14.07
C ARG A 357 -25.74 -23.57 13.10
N PHE A 358 -24.82 -22.72 13.53
CA PHE A 358 -23.79 -22.13 12.68
C PHE A 358 -22.36 -22.52 13.10
N GLY A 359 -22.22 -23.39 14.11
CA GLY A 359 -20.93 -23.80 14.67
C GLY A 359 -20.23 -22.71 15.47
N GLU A 360 -19.06 -23.06 16.01
CA GLU A 360 -18.20 -22.16 16.82
C GLU A 360 -17.90 -20.85 16.10
N SER A 361 -17.47 -20.92 14.83
CA SER A 361 -17.16 -19.74 14.02
C SER A 361 -18.37 -18.80 13.84
N GLY A 362 -19.57 -19.34 13.67
CA GLY A 362 -20.79 -18.53 13.54
C GLY A 362 -21.15 -17.80 14.83
N ALA A 363 -21.09 -18.51 15.96
CA ALA A 363 -21.36 -17.94 17.28
C ALA A 363 -20.35 -16.85 17.66
N GLU A 364 -19.05 -17.08 17.43
CA GLU A 364 -18.00 -16.09 17.69
C GLU A 364 -18.19 -14.81 16.87
N ARG A 365 -18.49 -14.95 15.57
CA ARG A 365 -18.74 -13.81 14.67
C ARG A 365 -19.89 -12.94 15.17
N ALA A 366 -20.99 -13.57 15.58
CA ALA A 366 -22.15 -12.87 16.10
C ALA A 366 -21.85 -12.16 17.44
N ALA A 367 -21.09 -12.80 18.33
CA ALA A 367 -20.67 -12.20 19.59
C ALA A 367 -19.72 -11.01 19.39
N ILE A 368 -18.75 -11.11 18.47
CA ILE A 368 -17.83 -10.02 18.12
C ILE A 368 -18.61 -8.84 17.55
N ALA A 369 -19.56 -9.10 16.63
CA ALA A 369 -20.39 -8.06 16.04
C ALA A 369 -21.24 -7.33 17.10
N LYS A 370 -21.92 -8.08 17.99
CA LYS A 370 -22.71 -7.50 19.09
C LYS A 370 -21.84 -6.64 20.01
N THR A 371 -20.65 -7.12 20.37
CA THR A 371 -19.71 -6.39 21.23
C THR A 371 -19.27 -5.07 20.61
N LYS A 372 -19.02 -5.03 19.30
CA LYS A 372 -18.67 -3.79 18.59
C LYS A 372 -19.80 -2.76 18.63
N THR A 373 -21.04 -3.18 18.39
CA THR A 373 -22.21 -2.29 18.44
C THR A 373 -22.38 -1.71 19.84
N VAL A 374 -22.34 -2.55 20.87
CA VAL A 374 -22.43 -2.13 22.28
C VAL A 374 -21.29 -1.18 22.63
N ALA A 375 -20.05 -1.48 22.23
CA ALA A 375 -18.91 -0.60 22.49
C ALA A 375 -19.07 0.77 21.81
N ALA A 376 -19.58 0.82 20.58
CA ALA A 376 -19.83 2.07 19.88
C ALA A 376 -20.90 2.92 20.57
N GLU A 377 -21.98 2.30 21.05
CA GLU A 377 -23.03 2.97 21.83
C GLU A 377 -22.47 3.53 23.15
N ILE A 378 -21.71 2.72 23.90
CA ILE A 378 -21.06 3.13 25.15
C ILE A 378 -20.13 4.34 24.90
N ILE A 379 -19.29 4.30 23.87
CA ILE A 379 -18.36 5.40 23.54
C ILE A 379 -19.10 6.71 23.25
N GLN A 380 -20.29 6.65 22.67
CA GLN A 380 -21.10 7.83 22.35
C GLN A 380 -21.90 8.36 23.53
N LEU A 381 -22.45 7.46 24.35
CA LEU A 381 -23.42 7.81 25.39
C LEU A 381 -22.78 8.03 26.77
N GLU A 382 -21.67 7.36 27.07
CA GLU A 382 -21.03 7.48 28.39
C GLU A 382 -20.41 8.87 28.58
N PRO A 383 -20.75 9.57 29.67
CA PRO A 383 -20.15 10.86 29.99
C PRO A 383 -18.66 10.67 30.30
N ARG A 384 -17.81 11.46 29.62
CA ARG A 384 -16.37 11.44 29.89
C ARG A 384 -16.09 12.19 31.21
N PRO A 385 -15.58 11.53 32.26
CA PRO A 385 -15.24 12.23 33.50
C PRO A 385 -14.18 13.29 33.21
N LYS A 386 -14.46 14.53 33.60
CA LYS A 386 -13.49 15.63 33.47
C LYS A 386 -12.44 15.47 34.56
N PHE A 387 -11.18 15.75 34.21
CA PHE A 387 -10.09 15.77 35.18
C PHE A 387 -10.35 16.87 36.22
N THR A 388 -10.08 16.55 37.49
CA THR A 388 -10.15 17.48 38.62
C THR A 388 -8.78 17.56 39.26
N LEU A 389 -8.30 18.78 39.49
CA LEU A 389 -7.04 19.01 40.18
C LEU A 389 -7.13 18.59 41.66
N PRO A 390 -6.02 18.18 42.28
CA PRO A 390 -5.93 18.08 43.74
C PRO A 390 -6.36 19.39 44.41
N VAL A 391 -7.04 19.29 45.54
CA VAL A 391 -7.44 20.49 46.29
C VAL A 391 -6.21 21.09 46.95
N GLU A 392 -6.01 22.40 46.80
CA GLU A 392 -4.93 23.10 47.48
C GLU A 392 -5.14 23.12 49.01
N ASP A 393 -4.14 22.65 49.74
CA ASP A 393 -4.03 22.80 51.19
C ASP A 393 -3.01 23.90 51.52
N LYS A 394 -3.53 25.12 51.76
CA LYS A 394 -2.72 26.29 52.10
C LYS A 394 -1.90 26.11 53.37
N ALA A 395 -2.35 25.29 54.32
CA ALA A 395 -1.61 25.07 55.57
C ALA A 395 -0.32 24.28 55.35
N LYS A 396 -0.23 23.52 54.26
CA LYS A 396 0.94 22.72 53.89
C LYS A 396 1.88 23.44 52.91
N TRP A 397 1.48 24.60 52.38
CA TRP A 397 2.27 25.35 51.41
C TRP A 397 3.65 25.70 51.93
N THR A 398 3.80 26.18 53.17
CA THR A 398 5.11 26.54 53.74
C THR A 398 6.11 25.39 53.69
N ALA A 399 5.67 24.15 53.94
CA ALA A 399 6.54 22.99 53.90
C ALA A 399 6.98 22.63 52.46
N VAL A 400 6.04 22.67 51.51
CA VAL A 400 6.33 22.47 50.07
C VAL A 400 7.23 23.58 49.52
N HIS A 401 6.95 24.83 49.90
CA HIS A 401 7.76 25.99 49.56
C HIS A 401 9.20 25.80 50.03
N ASN A 402 9.41 25.50 51.31
CA ASN A 402 10.75 25.26 51.89
C ASN A 402 11.45 24.08 51.21
N TYR A 403 10.72 23.03 50.84
CA TYR A 403 11.29 21.93 50.07
C TYR A 403 11.82 22.40 48.70
N LEU A 404 11.04 23.19 47.96
CA LEU A 404 11.42 23.67 46.64
C LEU A 404 12.58 24.69 46.72
N THR A 405 12.60 25.55 47.73
CA THR A 405 13.63 26.58 47.88
C THR A 405 14.90 26.05 48.53
N GLN A 406 14.79 25.44 49.70
CA GLN A 406 15.95 25.06 50.51
C GLN A 406 16.56 23.73 50.04
N LYS A 407 15.73 22.73 49.75
CA LYS A 407 16.20 21.40 49.35
C LYS A 407 16.45 21.26 47.86
N ARG A 408 15.64 21.92 47.03
CA ARG A 408 15.79 21.89 45.56
C ARG A 408 16.52 23.10 45.00
N GLY A 409 16.86 24.10 45.82
CA GLY A 409 17.67 25.24 45.41
C GLY A 409 16.99 26.18 44.40
N ILE A 410 15.67 26.06 44.21
CA ILE A 410 14.93 26.92 43.29
C ILE A 410 14.77 28.30 43.96
N PRO A 411 15.08 29.41 43.27
CA PRO A 411 14.91 30.75 43.82
C PRO A 411 13.49 31.00 44.34
N GLU A 412 13.38 31.55 45.56
CA GLU A 412 12.12 31.80 46.26
C GLU A 412 11.13 32.62 45.44
N ASN A 413 11.59 33.73 44.87
CA ASN A 413 10.79 34.57 43.98
C ASN A 413 10.18 33.80 42.79
N PHE A 414 10.87 32.78 42.28
CA PHE A 414 10.36 31.96 41.18
C PHE A 414 9.36 30.90 41.67
N VAL A 415 9.58 30.30 42.84
CA VAL A 415 8.60 29.41 43.47
C VAL A 415 7.29 30.15 43.76
N GLU A 416 7.38 31.36 44.33
CA GLU A 416 6.23 32.24 44.57
C GLU A 416 5.52 32.63 43.26
N LEU A 417 6.28 32.93 42.20
CA LEU A 417 5.70 33.22 40.88
C LEU A 417 4.89 32.04 40.33
N LEU A 418 5.41 30.82 40.45
CA LEU A 418 4.71 29.61 40.01
C LEU A 418 3.45 29.37 40.86
N HIS A 419 3.52 29.58 42.18
CA HIS A 419 2.39 29.43 43.10
C HIS A 419 1.29 30.45 42.84
N LYS A 420 1.65 31.72 42.69
CA LYS A 420 0.71 32.80 42.34
C LYS A 420 0.00 32.57 41.00
N ARG A 421 0.66 31.88 40.06
CA ARG A 421 0.08 31.47 38.78
C ARG A 421 -0.72 30.16 38.85
N GLY A 422 -0.84 29.54 40.02
CA GLY A 422 -1.50 28.26 40.22
C GLY A 422 -0.80 27.10 39.49
N LEU A 423 0.51 27.22 39.21
CA LEU A 423 1.28 26.18 38.51
C LEU A 423 1.93 25.18 39.45
N VAL A 424 2.16 25.59 40.70
CA VAL A 424 2.60 24.71 41.78
C VAL A 424 1.85 25.05 43.05
N TYR A 425 1.43 24.08 43.86
CA TYR A 425 0.85 24.29 45.19
C TYR A 425 1.00 23.03 46.04
N ALA A 426 0.53 23.06 47.29
CA ALA A 426 0.53 21.91 48.19
C ALA A 426 -0.85 21.25 48.25
N ASP A 427 -0.92 19.91 48.21
CA ASP A 427 -2.14 19.17 48.50
C ASP A 427 -2.21 18.71 49.97
N ASP A 428 -3.29 18.00 50.32
CA ASP A 428 -3.52 17.44 51.65
C ASP A 428 -2.50 16.37 52.08
N GLN A 429 -1.72 15.80 51.15
CA GLN A 429 -0.64 14.86 51.44
C GLN A 429 0.73 15.54 51.54
N GLN A 430 0.81 16.87 51.42
CA GLN A 430 2.06 17.62 51.36
C GLN A 430 2.92 17.20 50.15
N ASN A 431 2.29 17.04 48.99
CA ASN A 431 2.99 16.97 47.72
C ASN A 431 3.15 18.37 47.13
N ALA A 432 4.26 18.62 46.44
CA ALA A 432 4.33 19.67 45.45
C ALA A 432 3.53 19.22 44.21
N VAL A 433 2.37 19.82 44.02
CA VAL A 433 1.47 19.56 42.90
C VAL A 433 1.84 20.48 41.74
N PHE A 434 2.42 19.94 40.68
CA PHE A 434 2.75 20.67 39.46
C PHE A 434 1.62 20.51 38.44
N VAL A 435 0.93 21.60 38.12
CA VAL A 435 -0.23 21.58 37.23
C VAL A 435 0.18 21.33 35.78
N MET A 436 -0.36 20.27 35.19
CA MET A 436 -0.12 19.90 33.80
C MET A 436 -1.26 20.42 32.91
N ARG A 437 -0.87 21.08 31.82
CA ARG A 437 -1.79 21.77 30.92
C ARG A 437 -1.52 21.37 29.48
N ASN A 438 -2.55 21.43 28.63
CA ASN A 438 -2.35 21.29 27.19
C ASN A 438 -1.56 22.48 26.61
N LEU A 439 -1.22 22.39 25.32
CA LEU A 439 -0.44 23.40 24.58
C LEU A 439 -1.32 24.32 23.72
N LEU A 440 -2.62 24.44 24.05
CA LEU A 440 -3.54 25.36 23.38
C LEU A 440 -3.19 26.82 23.72
N GLU A 441 -3.78 27.76 22.97
CA GLU A 441 -3.65 29.20 23.22
C GLU A 441 -4.17 29.58 24.61
N GLU A 442 -5.27 28.97 25.04
CA GLU A 442 -5.82 29.00 26.39
C GLU A 442 -5.61 27.64 27.09
N PRO A 443 -4.53 27.47 27.87
CA PRO A 443 -4.18 26.17 28.41
C PRO A 443 -5.16 25.69 29.48
N GLN A 444 -5.71 24.49 29.30
CA GLN A 444 -6.60 23.85 30.28
C GLN A 444 -5.80 22.88 31.16
N ALA A 445 -6.08 22.89 32.46
CA ALA A 445 -5.53 21.93 33.40
C ALA A 445 -6.18 20.55 33.17
N ILE A 446 -5.36 19.58 32.76
CA ILE A 446 -5.79 18.23 32.38
C ILE A 446 -4.92 17.14 33.00
N GLY A 447 -4.07 17.53 33.95
CA GLY A 447 -3.27 16.64 34.75
C GLY A 447 -2.56 17.35 35.88
N ALA A 448 -1.95 16.57 36.77
CA ALA A 448 -1.02 17.07 37.77
C ALA A 448 0.09 16.05 38.03
N PHE A 449 1.32 16.54 38.10
CA PHE A 449 2.47 15.77 38.56
C PHE A 449 2.67 16.02 40.05
N LEU A 450 2.83 14.95 40.83
CA LEU A 450 2.94 15.02 42.28
C LEU A 450 4.36 14.66 42.70
N ARG A 451 4.97 15.51 43.53
CA ARG A 451 6.24 15.23 44.19
C ARG A 451 6.07 15.25 45.70
N GLY A 452 6.28 14.12 46.36
CA GLY A 452 6.22 14.06 47.82
C GLY A 452 7.33 14.87 48.47
N THR A 453 6.97 15.75 49.41
CA THR A 453 7.95 16.61 50.11
C THR A 453 8.09 16.29 51.60
N ARG A 454 7.19 15.48 52.16
CA ARG A 454 7.22 15.09 53.57
C ARG A 454 8.33 14.07 53.85
N GLY A 455 9.25 14.40 54.75
CA GLY A 455 10.33 13.53 55.22
C GLY A 455 11.63 13.63 54.40
N GLU A 456 12.77 13.31 55.02
CA GLU A 456 14.09 13.55 54.43
C GLU A 456 14.40 12.67 53.21
N ASN A 457 13.91 11.44 53.17
CA ASN A 457 14.21 10.48 52.09
C ASN A 457 13.01 10.19 51.19
N ASN A 458 12.06 11.12 51.09
CA ASN A 458 10.88 10.91 50.25
C ASN A 458 11.21 10.98 48.76
N THR A 459 11.12 9.83 48.10
CA THR A 459 11.39 9.66 46.67
C THR A 459 10.11 9.66 45.83
N PHE A 460 8.93 9.76 46.46
CA PHE A 460 7.63 9.69 45.79
C PHE A 460 7.54 10.71 44.66
N LYS A 461 7.21 10.20 43.48
CA LYS A 461 6.82 10.97 42.29
C LYS A 461 5.69 10.20 41.59
N GLY A 462 4.65 10.90 41.19
CA GLY A 462 3.47 10.30 40.61
C GLY A 462 2.63 11.29 39.83
N TYR A 463 1.43 10.87 39.45
CA TYR A 463 0.44 11.68 38.77
C TYR A 463 -0.88 11.59 39.49
N GLU A 464 -1.64 12.68 39.51
CA GLU A 464 -3.01 12.66 40.03
C GLU A 464 -3.90 11.76 39.16
N LYS A 465 -4.87 11.09 39.79
CA LYS A 465 -5.81 10.22 39.11
C LYS A 465 -6.56 10.99 38.02
N GLY A 466 -6.64 10.41 36.82
CA GLY A 466 -7.27 11.03 35.66
C GLY A 466 -6.38 11.96 34.84
N THR A 467 -5.10 12.12 35.21
CA THR A 467 -4.13 12.90 34.43
C THR A 467 -3.99 12.38 32.99
N LYS A 468 -4.21 13.27 32.00
CA LYS A 468 -4.06 12.98 30.58
C LYS A 468 -2.61 13.15 30.10
N ARG A 469 -1.78 12.14 30.35
CA ARG A 469 -0.32 12.19 30.11
C ARG A 469 0.12 12.41 28.65
N ARG A 470 -0.74 12.17 27.65
CA ARG A 470 -0.42 12.42 26.22
C ARG A 470 -0.95 13.75 25.69
N GLU A 471 -1.74 14.45 26.49
CA GLU A 471 -2.40 15.70 26.09
C GLU A 471 -1.94 16.89 26.93
N GLY A 472 -1.40 16.65 28.13
CA GLY A 472 -0.99 17.68 29.07
C GLY A 472 0.41 17.48 29.63
N TRP A 473 1.10 18.60 29.87
CA TRP A 473 2.47 18.66 30.38
C TRP A 473 2.61 19.78 31.40
N PHE A 474 3.54 19.65 32.33
CA PHE A 474 3.98 20.82 33.08
C PHE A 474 4.90 21.64 32.18
N HIS A 475 4.54 22.90 31.96
CA HIS A 475 5.32 23.81 31.13
C HIS A 475 5.15 25.26 31.56
N PHE A 476 6.16 26.07 31.26
CA PHE A 476 6.14 27.51 31.40
C PHE A 476 7.06 28.17 30.36
N ARG A 477 6.85 29.48 30.14
CA ARG A 477 7.61 30.28 29.17
C ARG A 477 8.43 31.33 29.91
N LEU A 478 9.68 31.52 29.50
CA LEU A 478 10.57 32.57 30.01
C LEU A 478 11.26 33.28 28.83
N GLY A 479 11.62 34.55 29.02
CA GLY A 479 12.27 35.35 27.99
C GLY A 479 11.33 35.89 26.91
N GLY A 480 11.88 36.76 26.05
CA GLY A 480 11.17 37.43 24.97
C GLY A 480 9.96 38.27 25.40
N GLN A 481 9.18 38.76 24.43
CA GLN A 481 7.91 39.44 24.72
C GLN A 481 6.80 38.41 25.03
N PRO A 482 5.80 38.76 25.87
CA PRO A 482 4.73 37.83 26.24
C PRO A 482 3.98 37.22 25.05
N THR A 483 3.81 38.00 23.99
CA THR A 483 3.09 37.68 22.74
C THR A 483 3.97 37.06 21.65
N SER A 484 5.30 37.03 21.83
CA SER A 484 6.20 36.41 20.85
C SER A 484 5.91 34.92 20.71
N PRO A 485 5.98 34.37 19.48
CA PRO A 485 5.94 32.93 19.28
C PRO A 485 7.08 32.24 20.01
N VAL A 486 6.90 30.97 20.37
CA VAL A 486 7.97 30.18 20.99
C VAL A 486 9.06 29.91 19.95
N GLU A 487 10.27 30.39 20.22
CA GLU A 487 11.42 30.24 19.33
C GLU A 487 12.35 29.10 19.76
N LYS A 488 12.35 28.77 21.06
CA LYS A 488 13.17 27.72 21.66
C LYS A 488 12.32 26.84 22.57
N VAL A 489 12.52 25.53 22.50
CA VAL A 489 11.91 24.55 23.42
C VAL A 489 13.01 23.78 24.12
N VAL A 490 12.88 23.60 25.43
CA VAL A 490 13.72 22.69 26.20
C VAL A 490 12.82 21.61 26.79
N LEU A 491 13.12 20.36 26.47
CA LEU A 491 12.44 19.17 26.99
C LEU A 491 13.24 18.57 28.15
N LEU A 492 12.60 18.40 29.30
CA LEU A 492 13.21 17.93 30.55
C LEU A 492 12.43 16.76 31.14
N LYS A 493 13.05 15.98 32.01
CA LYS A 493 12.45 14.73 32.53
C LYS A 493 11.34 14.97 33.54
N SER A 494 11.42 16.06 34.31
CA SER A 494 10.46 16.36 35.37
C SER A 494 10.18 17.87 35.51
N PRO A 495 9.08 18.25 36.21
CA PRO A 495 8.81 19.66 36.52
C PRO A 495 9.94 20.35 37.28
N ILE A 496 10.57 19.65 38.24
CA ILE A 496 11.69 20.19 39.01
C ILE A 496 12.89 20.42 38.08
N ASP A 497 13.21 19.48 37.19
CA ASP A 497 14.29 19.68 36.22
C ASP A 497 14.00 20.87 35.30
N ALA A 498 12.75 20.98 34.82
CA ALA A 498 12.33 22.09 33.96
C ALA A 498 12.54 23.45 34.62
N VAL A 499 12.17 23.58 35.89
CA VAL A 499 12.41 24.78 36.67
C VAL A 499 13.91 24.96 36.92
N SER A 500 14.62 23.90 37.34
CA SER A 500 16.04 23.99 37.68
C SER A 500 16.91 24.38 36.51
N PHE A 501 16.67 23.83 35.32
CA PHE A 501 17.37 24.21 34.10
C PHE A 501 17.11 25.68 33.74
N ALA A 502 15.85 26.13 33.82
CA ALA A 502 15.51 27.51 33.51
C ALA A 502 16.21 28.49 34.47
N MET A 503 16.27 28.14 35.77
CA MET A 503 16.95 28.96 36.78
C MET A 503 18.47 28.92 36.63
N LEU A 504 19.05 27.78 36.27
CA LEU A 504 20.47 27.69 35.94
C LEU A 504 20.81 28.56 34.72
N GLU A 505 19.99 28.53 33.66
CA GLU A 505 20.18 29.39 32.49
C GLU A 505 20.07 30.88 32.84
N TYR A 506 19.12 31.24 33.71
CA TYR A 506 18.96 32.61 34.22
C TYR A 506 20.19 33.07 35.02
N GLN A 507 20.66 32.28 35.98
CA GLN A 507 21.79 32.66 36.83
C GLN A 507 23.11 32.74 36.04
N LEU A 508 23.34 31.83 35.10
CA LEU A 508 24.55 31.85 34.25
C LEU A 508 24.59 33.05 33.31
N ARG A 509 23.43 33.53 32.85
CA ARG A 509 23.33 34.69 31.96
C ARG A 509 23.28 36.01 32.73
N GLY A 510 22.77 36.01 33.96
CA GLY A 510 22.43 37.21 34.70
C GLY A 510 21.11 37.88 34.26
N ASP A 511 20.40 37.31 33.29
CA ASP A 511 19.12 37.81 32.79
C ASP A 511 18.27 36.68 32.18
N VAL A 512 16.98 36.95 31.93
CA VAL A 512 16.07 36.03 31.24
C VAL A 512 16.57 35.74 29.81
N PRO A 513 16.21 34.58 29.22
CA PRO A 513 16.59 34.28 27.84
C PRO A 513 16.12 35.38 26.87
N PRO A 514 16.94 35.76 25.87
CA PRO A 514 16.55 36.80 24.91
C PRO A 514 15.36 36.36 24.05
N ASN A 515 15.30 35.07 23.73
CA ASN A 515 14.25 34.49 22.89
C ASN A 515 13.20 33.82 23.77
N ARG A 516 11.95 33.85 23.30
CA ARG A 516 10.82 33.21 23.99
C ARG A 516 11.04 31.70 24.07
N THR A 517 11.33 31.21 25.28
CA THR A 517 11.72 29.81 25.51
C THR A 517 10.64 29.07 26.29
N LEU A 518 10.20 27.91 25.79
CA LEU A 518 9.27 27.00 26.44
C LEU A 518 10.04 25.88 27.15
N TYR A 519 9.91 25.80 28.47
CA TYR A 519 10.45 24.70 29.27
C TYR A 519 9.30 23.72 29.56
N MET A 520 9.51 22.45 29.24
CA MET A 520 8.46 21.43 29.30
C MET A 520 8.96 20.13 29.90
N ALA A 521 8.22 19.61 30.87
CA ALA A 521 8.46 18.30 31.46
C ALA A 521 7.81 17.21 30.59
N VAL A 522 8.63 16.31 30.06
CA VAL A 522 8.27 15.12 29.29
C VAL A 522 8.99 13.94 29.92
N ASP A 523 8.29 13.20 30.77
CA ASP A 523 8.88 12.08 31.51
C ASP A 523 9.13 10.84 30.65
N ASN A 524 8.35 10.69 29.57
CA ASN A 524 8.42 9.56 28.66
C ASN A 524 8.18 10.02 27.21
N PRO A 525 9.00 9.61 26.23
CA PRO A 525 8.80 9.95 24.83
C PRO A 525 7.42 9.58 24.25
N LYS A 526 6.71 8.60 24.85
CA LYS A 526 5.32 8.26 24.46
C LYS A 526 4.32 9.40 24.69
N SER A 527 4.69 10.41 25.48
CA SER A 527 3.90 11.62 25.73
C SER A 527 4.35 12.81 24.89
N LEU A 528 5.32 12.65 23.98
CA LEU A 528 5.88 13.78 23.24
C LEU A 528 4.86 14.40 22.27
N PRO A 529 4.59 15.72 22.33
CA PRO A 529 3.68 16.40 21.40
C PRO A 529 4.37 16.70 20.06
N VAL A 530 4.58 15.65 19.25
CA VAL A 530 5.36 15.73 18.01
C VAL A 530 4.77 16.76 17.04
N GLU A 531 3.46 16.74 16.83
CA GLU A 531 2.77 17.64 15.87
C GLU A 531 2.95 19.12 16.21
N GLN A 532 2.95 19.45 17.51
CA GLN A 532 3.09 20.82 18.01
C GLN A 532 4.56 21.29 18.03
N LEU A 533 5.52 20.36 18.15
CA LEU A 533 6.93 20.69 18.32
C LEU A 533 7.76 20.59 17.04
N GLN A 534 7.29 19.87 16.02
CA GLN A 534 8.05 19.62 14.77
C GLN A 534 8.44 20.90 14.01
N HIS A 535 7.68 21.98 14.15
CA HIS A 535 7.94 23.24 13.45
C HIS A 535 8.87 24.19 14.21
N ILE A 536 9.25 23.87 15.45
CA ILE A 536 10.11 24.72 16.26
C ILE A 536 11.58 24.41 15.95
N PRO A 537 12.36 25.38 15.43
CA PRO A 537 13.71 25.12 14.93
C PRO A 537 14.72 24.84 16.06
N ASN A 538 14.58 25.51 17.21
CA ASN A 538 15.51 25.37 18.33
C ASN A 538 14.92 24.48 19.42
N LEU A 539 14.91 23.17 19.19
CA LEU A 539 14.45 22.19 20.17
C LEU A 539 15.64 21.53 20.87
N GLN A 540 15.69 21.60 22.20
CA GLN A 540 16.73 21.03 23.04
C GLN A 540 16.17 19.89 23.90
N VAL A 541 16.89 18.77 23.95
CA VAL A 541 16.54 17.60 24.76
C VAL A 541 17.51 17.50 25.91
N ALA A 542 17.08 17.98 27.07
CA ALA A 542 17.84 18.05 28.31
C ALA A 542 17.29 17.05 29.32
N PHE A 543 17.20 15.77 28.94
CA PHE A 543 16.97 14.69 29.91
C PHE A 543 18.28 14.29 30.59
N ASP A 544 18.17 13.62 31.73
CA ASP A 544 19.29 13.11 32.54
C ASP A 544 20.36 12.39 31.70
N SER A 545 21.60 12.44 32.17
CA SER A 545 22.75 11.87 31.48
C SER A 545 22.88 10.34 31.66
N ASP A 546 21.95 9.71 32.41
CA ASP A 546 21.86 8.26 32.64
C ASP A 546 21.44 7.47 31.37
N ASP A 547 21.57 6.15 31.41
CA ASP A 547 21.22 5.28 30.28
C ASP A 547 19.76 5.45 29.85
N SER A 548 18.86 5.65 30.81
CA SER A 548 17.44 5.87 30.58
C SER A 548 17.18 7.17 29.82
N GLY A 549 17.78 8.28 30.25
CA GLY A 549 17.68 9.59 29.62
C GLY A 549 18.35 9.63 28.25
N ASN A 550 19.47 8.92 28.08
CA ASN A 550 20.12 8.76 26.77
C ASN A 550 19.28 7.92 25.79
N ALA A 551 18.59 6.88 26.27
CA ALA A 551 17.65 6.12 25.45
C ALA A 551 16.43 6.97 25.08
N ALA A 552 15.83 7.68 26.04
CA ALA A 552 14.70 8.56 25.79
C ALA A 552 15.03 9.67 24.78
N ALA A 553 16.22 10.27 24.88
CA ALA A 553 16.64 11.30 23.94
C ALA A 553 16.90 10.78 22.52
N ARG A 554 17.34 9.53 22.36
CA ARG A 554 17.43 8.88 21.04
C ARG A 554 16.05 8.78 20.38
N VAL A 555 15.05 8.31 21.13
CA VAL A 555 13.66 8.24 20.65
C VAL A 555 13.13 9.63 20.27
N VAL A 556 13.39 10.66 21.10
CA VAL A 556 13.00 12.05 20.76
C VAL A 556 13.71 12.52 19.50
N LYS A 557 14.99 12.18 19.30
CA LYS A 557 15.75 12.55 18.09
C LYS A 557 15.21 11.88 16.83
N GLU A 558 14.74 10.65 16.92
CA GLU A 558 14.07 9.95 15.82
C GLU A 558 12.72 10.62 15.47
N LEU A 559 11.94 11.01 16.47
CA LEU A 559 10.64 11.66 16.28
C LEU A 559 10.74 13.13 15.87
N LEU A 560 11.76 13.85 16.36
CA LEU A 560 12.02 15.26 16.12
C LEU A 560 13.49 15.45 15.70
N PRO A 561 13.83 15.24 14.40
CA PRO A 561 15.21 15.25 13.92
C PRO A 561 15.96 16.57 14.10
N GLN A 562 15.26 17.69 14.20
CA GLN A 562 15.84 19.01 14.47
C GLN A 562 16.33 19.18 15.92
N SER A 563 15.96 18.26 16.81
CA SER A 563 16.31 18.33 18.22
C SER A 563 17.80 18.21 18.50
N LYS A 564 18.30 18.94 19.52
CA LYS A 564 19.70 18.91 19.96
C LYS A 564 19.78 18.39 21.38
N ARG A 565 20.55 17.32 21.59
CA ARG A 565 20.80 16.75 22.92
C ARG A 565 21.68 17.69 23.74
N LEU A 566 21.24 18.00 24.96
CA LEU A 566 22.06 18.62 25.99
C LEU A 566 22.30 17.61 27.11
N LYS A 567 23.54 17.57 27.62
CA LYS A 567 23.92 16.70 28.72
C LYS A 567 24.16 17.55 29.97
N CYS A 568 23.62 17.08 31.08
CA CYS A 568 23.90 17.62 32.41
C CYS A 568 25.35 17.24 32.81
N LYS A 569 26.02 18.13 33.55
CA LYS A 569 27.34 17.86 34.15
C LYS A 569 27.25 17.10 35.48
N ALA A 570 26.09 17.15 36.13
CA ALA A 570 25.75 16.37 37.32
C ALA A 570 24.78 15.23 36.96
N ASP A 571 24.30 14.51 37.97
CA ASP A 571 23.34 13.40 37.80
C ASP A 571 22.04 13.85 37.13
N ASP A 572 21.51 15.00 37.56
CA ASP A 572 20.34 15.67 36.97
C ASP A 572 20.49 17.21 37.02
N TRP A 573 19.55 17.92 36.39
CA TRP A 573 19.62 19.38 36.30
C TRP A 573 19.34 20.07 37.64
N ASN A 574 18.63 19.42 38.55
CA ASN A 574 18.42 19.94 39.90
C ASN A 574 19.72 19.91 40.70
N GLN A 575 20.48 18.81 40.62
CA GLN A 575 21.79 18.69 41.26
C GLN A 575 22.77 19.72 40.69
N GLN A 576 22.78 19.93 39.36
CA GLN A 576 23.65 20.94 38.77
C GLN A 576 23.30 22.37 39.22
N LEU A 577 22.02 22.68 39.45
CA LEU A 577 21.61 23.96 40.04
C LEU A 577 22.12 24.11 41.49
N LEU A 578 22.01 23.05 42.29
CA LEU A 578 22.49 23.05 43.67
C LEU A 578 24.00 23.28 43.75
N ASP A 579 24.77 22.55 42.93
CA ASP A 579 26.23 22.65 42.86
C ASP A 579 26.66 24.06 42.48
N TYR A 580 26.01 24.64 41.47
CA TYR A 580 26.28 26.02 41.03
C TYR A 580 25.94 27.05 42.11
N GLY A 581 24.80 26.88 42.80
CA GLY A 581 24.43 27.74 43.92
C GLY A 581 25.40 27.68 45.10
N GLN A 582 26.00 26.52 45.37
CA GLN A 582 27.06 26.38 46.37
C GLN A 582 28.33 27.12 45.96
N GLN A 583 28.76 26.98 44.71
CA GLN A 583 29.93 27.67 44.17
C GLN A 583 29.78 29.20 44.25
N LEU A 584 28.62 29.74 43.87
CA LEU A 584 28.33 31.17 43.98
C LEU A 584 28.40 31.68 45.43
N ARG A 585 27.86 30.94 46.40
CA ARG A 585 27.93 31.32 47.82
C ARG A 585 29.36 31.34 48.33
N GLN A 586 30.18 30.36 47.93
CA GLN A 586 31.61 30.31 48.29
C GLN A 586 32.37 31.50 47.69
N GLN A 587 32.13 31.83 46.42
CA GLN A 587 32.75 33.00 45.77
C GLN A 587 32.37 34.32 46.46
N GLN A 588 31.10 34.51 46.81
CA GLN A 588 30.65 35.70 47.53
C GLN A 588 31.17 35.78 48.97
N GLN A 589 31.40 34.64 49.63
CA GLN A 589 32.04 34.60 50.95
C GLN A 589 33.52 34.98 50.85
N GLN A 590 34.24 34.45 49.85
CA GLN A 590 35.64 34.81 49.60
C GLN A 590 35.81 36.29 49.23
N GLN A 591 34.94 36.84 48.38
CA GLN A 591 34.96 38.27 48.04
C GLN A 591 34.71 39.16 49.27
N ARG A 592 33.71 38.84 50.11
CA ARG A 592 33.46 39.59 51.34
C ARG A 592 34.60 39.51 52.35
N GLN A 593 35.26 38.36 52.43
CA GLN A 593 36.40 38.17 53.32
C GLN A 593 37.61 38.97 52.83
N GLN A 594 37.82 39.02 51.51
CA GLN A 594 38.88 39.81 50.89
C GLN A 594 38.63 41.32 51.02
N GLU A 595 37.38 41.79 50.87
CA GLU A 595 37.00 43.19 51.12
C GLU A 595 37.20 43.59 52.59
N GLN A 596 36.93 42.69 53.54
CA GLN A 596 37.17 42.94 54.97
C GLN A 596 38.67 42.94 55.32
N ASP A 597 39.46 42.07 54.72
CA ASP A 597 40.92 42.04 54.93
C ASP A 597 41.59 43.28 54.32
N ASP A 598 41.11 43.77 53.16
CA ASP A 598 41.58 45.01 52.54
C ASP A 598 41.19 46.24 53.38
N GLU A 599 39.98 46.30 53.96
CA GLU A 599 39.55 47.36 54.89
C GLU A 599 40.32 47.37 56.22
N LEU A 600 40.83 46.22 56.69
CA LEU A 600 41.65 46.11 57.90
C LEU A 600 43.15 46.40 57.66
N SER A 601 43.56 46.47 56.39
CA SER A 601 44.94 46.74 55.96
C SER A 601 45.23 48.22 55.62
N LEU A 602 44.18 49.04 55.58
CA LEU A 602 44.19 50.50 55.46
C LEU A 602 44.11 51.17 56.85
#